data_AF-A0A540VNW4-F1
#
_entry.id   AF-A0A540VNW4-F1
#
_cell.length_a   1.000
_cell.length_b   1.000
_cell.length_c   1.000
_cell.angle_alpha   90.00
_cell.angle_beta   90.00
_cell.angle_gamma   90.00
#
_symmetry.space_group_name_H-M   'P 1'
#
loop_
_entity.id
_entity.type
_entity.pdbx_description
1 polymer ?
#
loop_
_entity_poly.entity_id
_entity_poly.type
_entity_poly.pdbx_seq_one_letter_code
_entity_poly.pdbx_strand_id
1 'polypeptide(L)'
;MAIATLLVYWPGLAGGFLFDDHSNLKLLANFGRVDDWDSFWLYVLSGFSGPTGRPLSYLSFLIDANHWPADPWPFKRTNVLIHMTTGLLLLGLLRSLVLALGYPARRATWIALTAAALWLLHPLWVSTTLYVVQRMAQLATLFVIAGLWAWVHLRLRREPRLDARWVLLGGAAIIPATLLATLSKENGALLPVLTLVLEATILAAMDARLGRIPSRGFRWFCWILLGTPALLIIGYLLSRFPALLAGDAGSRDFTPGERLLTQARILWQYVQHLLLPWPYPGGIFHDDLQHSTGLFRPWTTALAVAGWLAVTALAWRYRRAWPAASAAVLFFLTGHLLESSFINL
;
A
#
# COMPACT_ATOMS: atom_id res chain seq x y z
N MET A 1 -6.75 -21.91 -2.64
CA MET A 1 -6.39 -20.54 -2.25
C MET A 1 -7.28 -20.07 -1.10
N ALA A 2 -8.53 -19.68 -1.32
CA ALA A 2 -9.41 -19.15 -0.25
C ALA A 2 -9.53 -20.05 0.99
N ILE A 3 -9.82 -21.35 0.81
CA ILE A 3 -9.89 -22.32 1.92
C ILE A 3 -8.54 -22.43 2.65
N ALA A 4 -7.44 -22.53 1.91
CA ALA A 4 -6.10 -22.60 2.50
C ALA A 4 -5.77 -21.34 3.32
N THR A 5 -6.11 -20.16 2.80
CA THR A 5 -5.97 -18.90 3.54
C THR A 5 -6.77 -18.95 4.83
N LEU A 6 -8.06 -19.31 4.77
CA LEU A 6 -8.89 -19.40 5.97
C LEU A 6 -8.29 -20.35 7.01
N LEU A 7 -7.85 -21.55 6.60
CA LEU A 7 -7.26 -22.55 7.49
C LEU A 7 -5.98 -22.05 8.17
N VAL A 8 -5.11 -21.34 7.44
CA VAL A 8 -3.84 -20.82 8.00
C VAL A 8 -4.09 -19.68 8.99
N TYR A 9 -5.09 -18.81 8.75
CA TYR A 9 -5.42 -17.71 9.66
C TYR A 9 -6.35 -18.10 10.81
N TRP A 10 -7.05 -19.24 10.70
CA TRP A 10 -8.07 -19.68 11.68
C TRP A 10 -7.57 -19.69 13.13
N PRO A 11 -6.39 -20.24 13.46
CA PRO A 11 -5.90 -20.26 14.84
C PRO A 11 -5.69 -18.85 15.41
N GLY A 12 -5.36 -17.88 14.54
CA GLY A 12 -5.10 -16.50 14.92
C GLY A 12 -6.33 -15.72 15.40
N LEU A 13 -7.54 -16.20 15.06
CA LEU A 13 -8.80 -15.57 15.45
C LEU A 13 -9.05 -15.64 16.97
N ALA A 14 -8.50 -16.65 17.64
CA ALA A 14 -8.69 -16.87 19.08
C ALA A 14 -7.81 -15.97 19.97
N GLY A 15 -6.85 -15.23 19.40
CA GLY A 15 -5.98 -14.35 20.18
C GLY A 15 -6.65 -13.04 20.62
N GLY A 16 -6.09 -12.35 21.61
CA GLY A 16 -6.55 -11.04 22.09
C GLY A 16 -6.23 -9.85 21.18
N PHE A 17 -6.62 -8.64 21.61
CA PHE A 17 -6.13 -7.37 21.04
C PHE A 17 -4.64 -7.19 21.32
N LEU A 18 -3.92 -6.54 20.41
CA LEU A 18 -2.46 -6.39 20.45
C LEU A 18 -2.05 -4.94 20.18
N PHE A 19 -1.06 -4.42 20.92
CA PHE A 19 -0.44 -3.11 20.64
C PHE A 19 -1.48 -1.99 20.49
N ASP A 20 -1.44 -1.30 19.35
CA ASP A 20 -2.23 -0.13 18.98
C ASP A 20 -3.73 -0.45 18.91
N ASP A 21 -4.13 -1.73 18.88
CA ASP A 21 -5.53 -2.13 19.04
C ASP A 21 -6.13 -1.50 20.29
N HIS A 22 -5.39 -1.47 21.41
CA HIS A 22 -5.90 -0.93 22.65
C HIS A 22 -6.13 0.58 22.58
N SER A 23 -5.16 1.35 22.09
CA SER A 23 -5.27 2.82 22.07
C SER A 23 -6.33 3.29 21.07
N ASN A 24 -6.47 2.61 19.94
CA ASN A 24 -7.45 2.99 18.92
C ASN A 24 -8.86 2.48 19.24
N LEU A 25 -9.03 1.22 19.66
CA LEU A 25 -10.36 0.64 19.88
C LEU A 25 -10.98 1.05 21.22
N LYS A 26 -10.17 1.43 22.23
CA LYS A 26 -10.69 2.02 23.48
C LYS A 26 -11.46 3.32 23.24
N LEU A 27 -11.30 3.99 22.08
CA LEU A 27 -12.12 5.14 21.71
C LEU A 27 -13.62 4.79 21.62
N LEU A 28 -13.98 3.52 21.40
CA LEU A 28 -15.37 3.03 21.52
C LEU A 28 -15.92 3.15 22.96
N ALA A 29 -15.08 3.29 23.98
CA ALA A 29 -15.54 3.55 25.35
C ALA A 29 -15.83 5.04 25.60
N ASN A 30 -15.20 5.94 24.84
CA ASN A 30 -15.18 7.38 25.15
C ASN A 30 -16.56 8.05 24.97
N PHE A 31 -17.40 7.49 24.10
CA PHE A 31 -18.71 8.04 23.77
C PHE A 31 -19.86 7.14 24.24
N GLY A 32 -19.59 6.20 25.15
CA GLY A 32 -20.56 5.17 25.53
C GLY A 32 -20.82 4.20 24.39
N ARG A 33 -22.03 3.64 24.34
CA ARG A 33 -22.46 2.78 23.23
C ARG A 33 -22.76 3.64 22.01
N VAL A 34 -22.23 3.26 20.85
CA VAL A 34 -22.51 3.90 19.57
C VAL A 34 -23.82 3.34 19.02
N ASP A 35 -24.94 3.98 19.31
CA ASP A 35 -26.28 3.58 18.85
C ASP A 35 -27.18 4.73 18.39
N ASP A 36 -26.63 5.95 18.30
CA ASP A 36 -27.28 7.14 17.77
C ASP A 36 -26.33 7.91 16.81
N TRP A 37 -26.86 8.94 16.15
CA TRP A 37 -26.10 9.69 15.14
C TRP A 37 -24.99 10.57 15.73
N ASP A 38 -25.16 11.07 16.95
CA ASP A 38 -24.16 11.93 17.59
C ASP A 38 -22.97 11.09 18.04
N SER A 39 -23.21 9.98 18.74
CA SER A 39 -22.15 9.03 19.13
C SER A 39 -21.45 8.42 17.90
N PHE A 40 -22.19 8.17 16.82
CA PHE A 40 -21.63 7.70 15.54
C PHE A 40 -20.61 8.68 14.96
N TRP A 41 -20.98 9.95 14.78
CA TRP A 41 -20.08 10.94 14.18
C TRP A 41 -18.90 11.27 15.09
N LEU A 42 -19.13 11.35 16.40
CA LEU A 42 -18.06 11.54 17.39
C LEU A 42 -17.02 10.42 17.30
N TYR A 43 -17.45 9.16 17.26
CA TYR A 43 -16.53 8.03 17.16
C TYR A 43 -15.79 8.00 15.81
N VAL A 44 -16.50 8.08 14.69
CA VAL A 44 -15.90 7.97 13.34
C VAL A 44 -14.85 9.05 13.08
N LEU A 45 -15.03 10.25 13.66
CA LEU A 45 -14.13 11.38 13.48
C LEU A 45 -13.11 11.54 14.62
N SER A 46 -13.12 10.66 15.63
CA SER A 46 -12.21 10.74 16.80
C SER A 46 -10.81 10.19 16.58
N GLY A 47 -10.54 9.60 15.41
CA GLY A 47 -9.26 8.94 15.15
C GLY A 47 -8.07 9.90 15.19
N PHE A 48 -6.97 9.45 15.81
CA PHE A 48 -5.77 10.25 16.03
C PHE A 48 -4.50 9.65 15.39
N SER A 49 -4.58 8.42 14.87
CA SER A 49 -3.43 7.65 14.37
C SER A 49 -2.89 8.09 13.00
N GLY A 50 -2.92 9.39 12.71
CA GLY A 50 -2.48 9.97 11.45
C GLY A 50 -3.19 11.29 11.13
N PRO A 51 -2.67 12.12 10.22
CA PRO A 51 -3.21 13.44 9.91
C PRO A 51 -4.64 13.42 9.35
N THR A 52 -5.10 12.28 8.82
CA THR A 52 -6.46 12.15 8.27
C THR A 52 -7.51 11.74 9.31
N GLY A 53 -7.08 11.27 10.49
CA GLY A 53 -7.93 10.60 11.47
C GLY A 53 -8.49 9.24 11.03
N ARG A 54 -8.23 8.81 9.79
CA ARG A 54 -8.61 7.49 9.23
C ARG A 54 -10.09 7.09 9.42
N PRO A 55 -11.06 7.97 9.11
CA PRO A 55 -12.47 7.78 9.46
C PRO A 55 -13.09 6.53 8.83
N LEU A 56 -12.65 6.11 7.63
CA LEU A 56 -13.18 4.89 7.01
C LEU A 56 -12.78 3.64 7.77
N SER A 57 -11.61 3.64 8.38
CA SER A 57 -11.16 2.55 9.24
C SER A 57 -11.95 2.49 10.54
N TYR A 58 -12.18 3.64 11.18
CA TYR A 58 -13.02 3.72 12.37
C TYR A 58 -14.45 3.28 12.08
N LEU A 59 -15.05 3.77 11.00
CA LEU A 59 -16.35 3.31 10.52
C LEU A 59 -16.40 1.79 10.36
N SER A 60 -15.37 1.19 9.78
CA SER A 60 -15.34 -0.25 9.56
C SER A 60 -15.28 -1.07 10.86
N PHE A 61 -14.76 -0.52 11.96
CA PHE A 61 -14.75 -1.18 13.27
C PHE A 61 -16.16 -1.32 13.86
N LEU A 62 -17.08 -0.42 13.53
CA LEU A 62 -18.49 -0.49 13.96
C LEU A 62 -19.24 -1.69 13.38
N ILE A 63 -18.71 -2.33 12.33
CA ILE A 63 -19.25 -3.60 11.81
C ILE A 63 -19.16 -4.71 12.86
N ASP A 64 -18.14 -4.66 13.72
CA ASP A 64 -17.79 -5.75 14.64
C ASP A 64 -18.18 -5.45 16.10
N ALA A 65 -18.08 -4.19 16.54
CA ALA A 65 -18.62 -3.78 17.84
C ALA A 65 -18.96 -2.30 17.89
N ASN A 66 -19.88 -1.94 18.78
CA ASN A 66 -20.32 -0.57 19.00
C ASN A 66 -20.13 -0.08 20.45
N HIS A 67 -19.38 -0.82 21.27
CA HIS A 67 -19.01 -0.43 22.63
C HIS A 67 -17.69 -1.13 23.01
N TRP A 68 -17.10 -0.74 24.13
CA TRP A 68 -15.87 -1.33 24.65
C TRP A 68 -15.99 -1.63 26.15
N PRO A 69 -15.37 -2.70 26.69
CA PRO A 69 -14.57 -3.72 26.01
C PRO A 69 -15.37 -4.57 25.02
N ALA A 70 -14.73 -4.97 23.91
CA ALA A 70 -15.34 -5.81 22.89
C ALA A 70 -14.61 -7.16 22.77
N ASP A 71 -15.27 -8.16 22.19
CA ASP A 71 -14.63 -9.42 21.79
C ASP A 71 -13.72 -9.15 20.57
N PRO A 72 -12.42 -9.53 20.58
CA PRO A 72 -11.53 -9.41 19.43
C PRO A 72 -11.91 -10.30 18.23
N TRP A 73 -12.62 -11.40 18.46
CA TRP A 73 -12.84 -12.43 17.44
C TRP A 73 -13.58 -11.90 16.19
N PRO A 74 -14.70 -11.15 16.30
CA PRO A 74 -15.41 -10.60 15.14
C PRO A 74 -14.52 -9.67 14.30
N PHE A 75 -13.69 -8.84 14.95
CA PHE A 75 -12.77 -7.94 14.28
C PHE A 75 -11.74 -8.69 13.43
N LYS A 76 -11.12 -9.72 13.99
CA LYS A 76 -10.12 -10.53 13.28
C LYS A 76 -10.75 -11.31 12.13
N ARG A 77 -11.96 -11.84 12.32
CA ARG A 77 -12.73 -12.47 11.24
C ARG A 77 -12.90 -11.49 10.07
N THR A 78 -13.34 -10.26 10.35
CA THR A 78 -13.53 -9.23 9.33
C THR A 78 -12.21 -8.88 8.63
N ASN A 79 -11.08 -8.79 9.35
CA ASN A 79 -9.76 -8.58 8.73
C ASN A 79 -9.35 -9.73 7.79
N VAL A 80 -9.62 -10.98 8.17
CA VAL A 80 -9.35 -12.14 7.31
C VAL A 80 -10.21 -12.09 6.04
N LEU A 81 -11.49 -11.70 6.14
CA LEU A 81 -12.36 -11.52 4.98
C LEU A 81 -11.87 -10.40 4.05
N ILE A 82 -11.40 -9.28 4.62
CA ILE A 82 -10.77 -8.18 3.86
C ILE A 82 -9.51 -8.69 3.16
N HIS A 83 -8.62 -9.42 3.86
CA HIS A 83 -7.41 -10.01 3.27
C HIS A 83 -7.71 -10.90 2.07
N MET A 84 -8.68 -11.82 2.23
CA MET A 84 -9.12 -12.71 1.16
C MET A 84 -9.69 -11.94 -0.03
N THR A 85 -10.50 -10.91 0.23
CA THR A 85 -11.07 -10.04 -0.81
C THR A 85 -9.97 -9.29 -1.56
N THR A 86 -9.00 -8.72 -0.86
CA THR A 86 -7.81 -8.08 -1.44
C THR A 86 -7.03 -9.06 -2.31
N GLY A 87 -6.85 -10.32 -1.87
CA GLY A 87 -6.19 -11.35 -2.67
C GLY A 87 -6.94 -11.72 -3.96
N LEU A 88 -8.28 -11.71 -3.95
CA LEU A 88 -9.09 -11.91 -5.16
C LEU A 88 -8.98 -10.75 -6.14
N LEU A 89 -8.97 -9.50 -5.64
CA LEU A 89 -8.73 -8.33 -6.47
C LEU A 89 -7.30 -8.33 -7.05
N LEU A 90 -6.32 -8.72 -6.23
CA LEU A 90 -4.92 -8.86 -6.62
C LEU A 90 -4.76 -9.91 -7.73
N LEU A 91 -5.46 -11.05 -7.63
CA LEU A 91 -5.53 -12.03 -8.72
C LEU A 91 -6.00 -11.39 -10.03
N GLY A 92 -7.08 -10.61 -9.97
CA GLY A 92 -7.62 -9.88 -11.12
C GLY A 92 -6.62 -8.89 -11.73
N LEU A 93 -5.96 -8.11 -10.89
CA LEU A 93 -4.91 -7.15 -11.28
C LEU A 93 -3.73 -7.87 -11.94
N LEU A 94 -3.15 -8.87 -11.26
CA LEU A 94 -1.98 -9.60 -11.74
C LEU A 94 -2.27 -10.30 -13.07
N ARG A 95 -3.44 -10.92 -13.21
CA ARG A 95 -3.86 -11.53 -14.48
C ARG A 95 -3.93 -10.47 -15.59
N SER A 96 -4.47 -9.29 -15.30
CA SER A 96 -4.59 -8.21 -16.27
C SER A 96 -3.22 -7.65 -16.68
N LEU A 97 -2.28 -7.54 -15.73
CA LEU A 97 -0.90 -7.14 -16.01
C LEU A 97 -0.17 -8.16 -16.87
N VAL A 98 -0.32 -9.46 -16.59
CA VAL A 98 0.31 -10.52 -17.38
C VAL A 98 -0.27 -10.60 -18.80
N LEU A 99 -1.56 -10.31 -18.97
CA LEU A 99 -2.16 -10.13 -20.30
C LEU A 99 -1.60 -8.90 -21.02
N ALA A 100 -1.41 -7.77 -20.34
CA ALA A 100 -0.81 -6.57 -20.93
C ALA A 100 0.62 -6.83 -21.43
N LEU A 101 1.38 -7.66 -20.69
CA LEU A 101 2.70 -8.15 -21.10
C LEU A 101 2.68 -9.06 -22.36
N GLY A 102 1.50 -9.48 -22.82
CA GLY A 102 1.34 -10.25 -24.06
C GLY A 102 1.34 -11.76 -23.89
N TYR A 103 1.26 -12.27 -22.66
CA TYR A 103 1.16 -13.70 -22.42
C TYR A 103 -0.24 -14.25 -22.75
N PRO A 104 -0.36 -15.51 -23.22
CA PRO A 104 -1.65 -16.15 -23.45
C PRO A 104 -2.49 -16.23 -22.17
N ALA A 105 -3.83 -16.18 -22.31
CA ALA A 105 -4.76 -16.14 -21.18
C ALA A 105 -4.58 -17.27 -20.17
N ARG A 106 -4.32 -18.51 -20.63
CA ARG A 106 -4.07 -19.65 -19.74
C ARG A 106 -2.83 -19.44 -18.87
N ARG A 107 -1.72 -18.96 -19.47
CA ARG A 107 -0.47 -18.69 -18.75
C ARG A 107 -0.63 -17.50 -17.80
N ALA A 108 -1.37 -16.46 -18.23
CA ALA A 108 -1.70 -15.31 -17.37
C ALA A 108 -2.49 -15.72 -16.13
N THR A 109 -3.49 -16.60 -16.28
CA THR A 109 -4.27 -17.12 -15.16
C THR A 109 -3.39 -17.90 -14.18
N TRP A 110 -2.52 -18.80 -14.64
CA TRP A 110 -1.66 -19.58 -13.73
C TRP A 110 -0.61 -18.74 -13.01
N ILE A 111 0.03 -17.78 -13.70
CA ILE A 111 0.98 -16.86 -13.07
C ILE A 111 0.27 -16.04 -12.00
N ALA A 112 -0.89 -15.47 -12.32
CA ALA A 112 -1.66 -14.67 -11.37
C ALA A 112 -2.17 -15.48 -10.18
N LEU A 113 -2.68 -16.71 -10.42
CA LEU A 113 -3.13 -17.62 -9.35
C LEU A 113 -1.99 -17.96 -8.40
N THR A 114 -0.82 -18.27 -8.95
CA THR A 114 0.36 -18.62 -8.15
C THR A 114 0.82 -17.42 -7.33
N ALA A 115 0.98 -16.25 -7.96
CA ALA A 115 1.43 -15.04 -7.27
C ALA A 115 0.43 -14.55 -6.21
N ALA A 116 -0.88 -14.58 -6.49
CA ALA A 116 -1.90 -14.22 -5.51
C ALA A 116 -1.99 -15.22 -4.35
N ALA A 117 -1.82 -16.52 -4.61
CA ALA A 117 -1.76 -17.54 -3.56
C ALA A 117 -0.52 -17.38 -2.68
N LEU A 118 0.65 -17.13 -3.28
CA LEU A 118 1.87 -16.82 -2.55
C LEU A 118 1.69 -15.58 -1.68
N TRP A 119 1.07 -14.52 -2.21
CA TRP A 119 0.77 -13.32 -1.42
C TRP A 119 -0.19 -13.60 -0.27
N LEU A 120 -1.32 -14.28 -0.52
CA LEU A 120 -2.32 -14.56 0.52
C LEU A 120 -1.79 -15.44 1.66
N LEU A 121 -0.87 -16.35 1.36
CA LEU A 121 -0.33 -17.32 2.31
C LEU A 121 1.02 -16.87 2.90
N HIS A 122 1.51 -15.68 2.53
CA HIS A 122 2.81 -15.21 2.96
C HIS A 122 2.78 -14.84 4.46
N PRO A 123 3.74 -15.33 5.28
CA PRO A 123 3.75 -15.09 6.73
C PRO A 123 3.94 -13.61 7.09
N LEU A 124 4.56 -12.80 6.22
CA LEU A 124 4.76 -11.36 6.43
C LEU A 124 3.46 -10.59 6.71
N TRP A 125 2.31 -11.08 6.23
CA TRP A 125 1.02 -10.39 6.41
C TRP A 125 0.26 -10.80 7.66
N VAL A 126 0.82 -11.70 8.48
CA VAL A 126 0.15 -12.19 9.69
C VAL A 126 -0.12 -11.05 10.66
N SER A 127 0.85 -10.17 10.91
CA SER A 127 0.67 -8.98 11.77
C SER A 127 -0.36 -8.01 11.18
N THR A 128 -0.30 -7.74 9.87
CA THR A 128 -1.26 -6.85 9.19
C THR A 128 -2.70 -7.39 9.21
N THR A 129 -2.87 -8.71 9.24
CA THR A 129 -4.19 -9.33 9.21
C THR A 129 -4.75 -9.58 10.62
N LEU A 130 -3.91 -9.95 11.58
CA LEU A 130 -4.35 -10.33 12.93
C LEU A 130 -4.25 -9.21 13.97
N TYR A 131 -3.55 -8.10 13.69
CA TYR A 131 -3.67 -6.88 14.50
C TYR A 131 -4.89 -6.13 14.00
N VAL A 132 -5.88 -5.93 14.86
CA VAL A 132 -7.18 -5.44 14.45
C VAL A 132 -7.07 -4.07 13.78
N VAL A 133 -6.29 -3.16 14.36
CA VAL A 133 -6.04 -1.81 13.85
C VAL A 133 -5.37 -1.79 12.49
N GLN A 134 -4.59 -2.81 12.14
CA GLN A 134 -3.98 -2.91 10.82
C GLN A 134 -5.01 -3.13 9.69
N ARG A 135 -6.30 -3.28 10.03
CA ARG A 135 -7.43 -3.09 9.10
C ARG A 135 -7.29 -1.79 8.29
N MET A 136 -6.76 -0.73 8.90
CA MET A 136 -6.45 0.53 8.22
C MET A 136 -5.58 0.32 6.97
N ALA A 137 -4.49 -0.44 7.12
CA ALA A 137 -3.59 -0.78 6.02
C ALA A 137 -4.23 -1.76 5.03
N GLN A 138 -5.03 -2.71 5.52
CA GLN A 138 -5.74 -3.67 4.65
C GLN A 138 -6.78 -2.98 3.75
N LEU A 139 -7.59 -2.07 4.29
CA LEU A 139 -8.58 -1.30 3.54
C LEU A 139 -7.91 -0.37 2.53
N ALA A 140 -6.84 0.34 2.94
CA ALA A 140 -6.06 1.16 2.01
C ALA A 140 -5.54 0.31 0.84
N THR A 141 -4.97 -0.86 1.13
CA THR A 141 -4.49 -1.80 0.10
C THR A 141 -5.65 -2.31 -0.79
N LEU A 142 -6.79 -2.66 -0.20
CA LEU A 142 -7.97 -3.14 -0.94
C LEU A 142 -8.41 -2.11 -1.99
N PHE A 143 -8.57 -0.85 -1.59
CA PHE A 143 -9.00 0.21 -2.50
C PHE A 143 -7.92 0.58 -3.52
N VAL A 144 -6.63 0.57 -3.14
CA VAL A 144 -5.51 0.75 -4.08
C VAL A 144 -5.53 -0.33 -5.15
N ILE A 145 -5.61 -1.60 -4.78
CA ILE A 145 -5.62 -2.73 -5.73
C ILE A 145 -6.89 -2.70 -6.60
N ALA A 146 -8.05 -2.34 -6.03
CA ALA A 146 -9.29 -2.16 -6.79
C ALA A 146 -9.13 -1.09 -7.88
N GLY A 147 -8.59 0.08 -7.54
CA GLY A 147 -8.37 1.18 -8.48
C GLY A 147 -7.36 0.82 -9.58
N LEU A 148 -6.23 0.21 -9.21
CA LEU A 148 -5.23 -0.29 -10.16
C LEU A 148 -5.84 -1.32 -11.11
N TRP A 149 -6.62 -2.26 -10.58
CA TRP A 149 -7.26 -3.29 -11.39
C TRP A 149 -8.24 -2.66 -12.38
N ALA A 150 -9.12 -1.77 -11.92
CA ALA A 150 -10.08 -1.07 -12.77
C ALA A 150 -9.38 -0.30 -13.90
N TRP A 151 -8.29 0.42 -13.57
CA TRP A 151 -7.50 1.16 -14.55
C TRP A 151 -6.85 0.25 -15.61
N VAL A 152 -6.14 -0.80 -15.18
CA VAL A 152 -5.50 -1.76 -16.10
C VAL A 152 -6.55 -2.48 -16.95
N HIS A 153 -7.69 -2.83 -16.35
CA HIS A 153 -8.80 -3.50 -17.03
C HIS A 153 -9.43 -2.64 -18.14
N LEU A 154 -9.52 -1.33 -17.91
CA LEU A 154 -9.95 -0.34 -18.90
C LEU A 154 -8.91 -0.22 -20.03
N ARG A 155 -7.62 -0.12 -19.68
CA ARG A 155 -6.48 -0.06 -20.61
C ARG A 155 -6.35 -1.28 -21.52
N LEU A 156 -6.77 -2.46 -21.07
CA LEU A 156 -6.80 -3.66 -21.91
C LEU A 156 -7.89 -3.60 -23.00
N ARG A 157 -8.99 -2.89 -22.77
CA ARG A 157 -10.15 -2.86 -23.67
C ARG A 157 -10.24 -1.64 -24.55
N ARG A 158 -9.54 -0.57 -24.18
CA ARG A 158 -9.64 0.71 -24.87
C ARG A 158 -8.26 1.22 -25.21
N GLU A 159 -8.16 1.82 -26.38
CA GLU A 159 -6.94 2.49 -26.80
C GLU A 159 -6.73 3.76 -25.99
N PRO A 160 -5.47 4.21 -25.80
CA PRO A 160 -5.13 5.42 -25.07
C PRO A 160 -5.50 6.70 -25.86
N ARG A 161 -6.77 6.85 -26.21
CA ARG A 161 -7.37 7.99 -26.90
C ARG A 161 -8.50 8.55 -26.06
N LEU A 162 -8.37 9.79 -25.62
CA LEU A 162 -9.38 10.43 -24.78
C LEU A 162 -10.73 10.56 -25.50
N ASP A 163 -11.78 10.09 -24.85
CA ASP A 163 -13.18 10.35 -25.15
C ASP A 163 -13.95 10.52 -23.81
N ALA A 164 -15.24 10.86 -23.87
CA ALA A 164 -16.04 11.05 -22.65
C ALA A 164 -16.08 9.81 -21.75
N ARG A 165 -16.05 8.61 -22.34
CA ARG A 165 -16.04 7.35 -21.60
C ARG A 165 -14.71 7.13 -20.86
N TRP A 166 -13.59 7.55 -21.43
CA TRP A 166 -12.29 7.53 -20.75
C TRP A 166 -12.25 8.46 -19.55
N VAL A 167 -12.78 9.67 -19.68
CA VAL A 167 -12.87 10.62 -18.56
C VAL A 167 -13.70 10.01 -17.43
N LEU A 168 -14.88 9.49 -17.76
CA LEU A 168 -15.79 8.89 -16.78
C LEU A 168 -15.19 7.66 -16.11
N LEU A 169 -14.79 6.65 -16.90
CA LEU A 169 -14.32 5.36 -16.36
C LEU A 169 -12.92 5.46 -15.75
N GLY A 170 -12.02 6.26 -16.33
CA GLY A 170 -10.70 6.52 -15.77
C GLY A 170 -10.78 7.31 -14.46
N GLY A 171 -11.64 8.33 -14.41
CA GLY A 171 -11.92 9.08 -13.19
C GLY A 171 -12.54 8.19 -12.11
N ALA A 172 -13.54 7.38 -12.46
CA ALA A 172 -14.19 6.46 -11.54
C ALA A 172 -13.25 5.34 -11.03
N ALA A 173 -12.23 4.95 -11.80
CA ALA A 173 -11.24 3.98 -11.35
C ALA A 173 -10.29 4.55 -10.29
N ILE A 174 -9.96 5.84 -10.37
CA ILE A 174 -8.88 6.44 -9.57
C ILE A 174 -9.40 7.31 -8.43
N ILE A 175 -10.36 8.21 -8.68
CA ILE A 175 -10.78 9.22 -7.70
C ILE A 175 -11.41 8.58 -6.45
N PRO A 176 -12.49 7.78 -6.55
CA PRO A 176 -13.12 7.21 -5.36
C PRO A 176 -12.19 6.20 -4.67
N ALA A 177 -11.42 5.41 -5.43
CA ALA A 177 -10.46 4.47 -4.88
C ALA A 177 -9.36 5.18 -4.08
N THR A 178 -8.82 6.29 -4.59
CA THR A 178 -7.81 7.09 -3.88
C THR A 178 -8.39 7.71 -2.62
N LEU A 179 -9.61 8.25 -2.70
CA LEU A 179 -10.30 8.85 -1.55
C LEU A 179 -10.53 7.80 -0.45
N LEU A 180 -11.16 6.68 -0.77
CA LEU A 180 -11.44 5.61 0.18
C LEU A 180 -10.16 5.01 0.76
N ALA A 181 -9.13 4.81 -0.07
CA ALA A 181 -7.84 4.35 0.42
C ALA A 181 -7.22 5.35 1.41
N THR A 182 -7.19 6.64 1.08
CA THR A 182 -6.61 7.71 1.90
C THR A 182 -7.35 7.88 3.22
N LEU A 183 -8.69 7.80 3.20
CA LEU A 183 -9.53 7.84 4.41
C LEU A 183 -9.40 6.57 5.28
N SER A 184 -8.81 5.50 4.74
CA SER A 184 -8.45 4.31 5.53
C SER A 184 -7.05 4.44 6.13
N LYS A 185 -6.08 4.90 5.33
CA LYS A 185 -4.69 5.18 5.71
C LYS A 185 -4.04 6.12 4.70
N GLU A 186 -3.15 6.98 5.17
CA GLU A 186 -2.49 8.05 4.39
C GLU A 186 -1.75 7.51 3.15
N ASN A 187 -1.18 6.30 3.23
CA ASN A 187 -0.48 5.67 2.12
C ASN A 187 -1.39 5.37 0.91
N GLY A 188 -2.72 5.34 1.09
CA GLY A 188 -3.70 5.23 0.03
C GLY A 188 -3.64 6.37 -1.00
N ALA A 189 -3.11 7.53 -0.61
CA ALA A 189 -2.90 8.67 -1.50
C ALA A 189 -1.92 8.37 -2.64
N LEU A 190 -1.12 7.29 -2.54
CA LEU A 190 -0.14 6.89 -3.55
C LEU A 190 -0.77 6.16 -4.76
N LEU A 191 -2.06 5.81 -4.75
CA LEU A 191 -2.71 5.13 -5.88
C LEU A 191 -2.46 5.80 -7.24
N PRO A 192 -2.59 7.13 -7.42
CA PRO A 192 -2.32 7.76 -8.70
C PRO A 192 -0.86 7.63 -9.15
N VAL A 193 0.09 7.66 -8.21
CA VAL A 193 1.53 7.48 -8.49
C VAL A 193 1.84 6.03 -8.87
N LEU A 194 1.26 5.06 -8.16
CA LEU A 194 1.36 3.64 -8.51
C LEU A 194 0.76 3.35 -9.90
N THR A 195 -0.32 4.06 -10.25
CA THR A 195 -0.91 3.99 -11.60
C THR A 195 0.05 4.56 -12.64
N LEU A 196 0.73 5.68 -12.36
CA LEU A 196 1.78 6.23 -13.23
C LEU A 196 2.94 5.26 -13.43
N VAL A 197 3.32 4.50 -12.39
CA VAL A 197 4.35 3.45 -12.53
C VAL A 197 3.92 2.42 -13.57
N LEU A 198 2.68 1.92 -13.50
CA LEU A 198 2.16 0.95 -14.47
C LEU A 198 2.03 1.55 -15.88
N GLU A 199 1.58 2.81 -15.98
CA GLU A 199 1.54 3.59 -17.22
C GLU A 199 2.92 3.71 -17.88
N ALA A 200 3.96 4.01 -17.09
CA ALA A 200 5.32 4.21 -17.59
C ALA A 200 6.08 2.90 -17.90
N THR A 201 5.59 1.76 -17.41
CA THR A 201 6.25 0.45 -17.50
C THR A 201 5.44 -0.52 -18.38
N ILE A 202 4.60 -1.36 -17.77
CA ILE A 202 3.86 -2.46 -18.41
C ILE A 202 2.91 -1.95 -19.49
N LEU A 203 2.17 -0.87 -19.23
CA LEU A 203 1.18 -0.35 -20.17
C LEU A 203 1.84 0.39 -21.33
N ALA A 204 2.93 1.13 -21.10
CA ALA A 204 3.75 1.70 -22.17
C ALA A 204 4.39 0.61 -23.05
N ALA A 205 4.87 -0.48 -22.46
CA ALA A 205 5.42 -1.61 -23.22
C ALA A 205 4.33 -2.32 -24.03
N MET A 206 3.13 -2.47 -23.47
CA MET A 206 1.95 -2.98 -24.18
C MET A 206 1.61 -2.12 -25.39
N ASP A 207 1.50 -0.80 -25.21
CA ASP A 207 1.20 0.13 -26.30
C ASP A 207 2.24 0.05 -27.42
N ALA A 208 3.53 0.04 -27.07
CA ALA A 208 4.61 -0.10 -28.04
C ALA A 208 4.52 -1.42 -28.83
N ARG A 209 4.27 -2.55 -28.15
CA ARG A 209 4.09 -3.86 -28.79
C ARG A 209 2.88 -3.90 -29.72
N LEU A 210 1.81 -3.18 -29.40
CA LEU A 210 0.58 -3.12 -30.19
C LEU A 210 0.59 -1.99 -31.24
N GLY A 211 1.68 -1.23 -31.37
CA GLY A 211 1.75 -0.08 -32.30
C GLY A 211 0.82 1.09 -31.92
N ARG A 212 0.39 1.17 -30.66
CA ARG A 212 -0.52 2.22 -30.17
C ARG A 212 0.27 3.45 -29.74
N ILE A 213 -0.17 4.61 -30.22
CA ILE A 213 0.39 5.90 -29.81
C ILE A 213 -0.69 6.64 -29.00
N PRO A 214 -0.45 6.94 -27.71
CA PRO A 214 -1.39 7.71 -26.90
C PRO A 214 -1.74 9.04 -27.55
N SER A 215 -3.01 9.45 -27.50
CA SER A 215 -3.41 10.78 -27.99
C SER A 215 -2.90 11.88 -27.05
N ARG A 216 -2.77 13.10 -27.57
CA ARG A 216 -2.41 14.27 -26.75
C ARG A 216 -3.42 14.48 -25.62
N GLY A 217 -4.72 14.31 -25.90
CA GLY A 217 -5.78 14.41 -24.90
C GLY A 217 -5.63 13.36 -23.79
N PHE A 218 -5.31 12.10 -24.14
CA PHE A 218 -5.13 11.05 -23.13
C PHE A 218 -3.95 11.34 -22.21
N ARG A 219 -2.82 11.82 -22.77
CA ARG A 219 -1.66 12.23 -21.96
C ARG A 219 -2.01 13.37 -21.00
N TRP A 220 -2.73 14.38 -21.48
CA TRP A 220 -3.18 15.49 -20.63
C TRP A 220 -4.11 15.02 -19.52
N PHE A 221 -5.06 14.15 -19.84
CA PHE A 221 -5.94 13.54 -18.84
C PHE A 221 -5.15 12.76 -17.78
N CYS A 222 -4.17 11.94 -18.18
CA CYS A 222 -3.31 11.25 -17.23
C CYS A 222 -2.45 12.21 -16.39
N TRP A 223 -1.92 13.29 -16.99
CA TRP A 223 -1.19 14.32 -16.25
C TRP A 223 -2.06 15.01 -15.20
N ILE A 224 -3.32 15.34 -15.54
CA ILE A 224 -4.26 15.95 -14.60
C ILE A 224 -4.62 14.95 -13.51
N LEU A 225 -5.13 13.78 -13.89
CA LEU A 225 -5.67 12.79 -12.96
C LEU A 225 -4.60 12.14 -12.07
N LEU A 226 -3.42 11.86 -12.63
CA LEU A 226 -2.37 11.10 -11.95
C LEU A 226 -1.13 11.93 -11.62
N GLY A 227 -0.78 12.88 -12.48
CA GLY A 227 0.38 13.75 -12.30
C GLY A 227 0.16 14.83 -11.24
N THR A 228 -1.03 15.44 -11.18
CA THR A 228 -1.29 16.48 -10.16
C THR A 228 -1.23 15.95 -8.73
N PRO A 229 -1.82 14.78 -8.37
CA PRO A 229 -1.63 14.22 -7.03
C PRO A 229 -0.17 13.87 -6.73
N ALA A 230 0.57 13.39 -7.73
CA ALA A 230 2.01 13.11 -7.56
C ALA A 230 2.80 14.39 -7.23
N LEU A 231 2.52 15.49 -7.91
CA LEU A 231 3.14 16.79 -7.64
C LEU A 231 2.75 17.34 -6.27
N LEU A 232 1.49 17.15 -5.83
CA LEU A 232 1.05 17.55 -4.50
C LEU A 232 1.76 16.75 -3.40
N ILE A 233 1.94 15.44 -3.57
CA ILE A 233 2.70 14.61 -2.64
C ILE A 233 4.16 15.07 -2.59
N ILE A 234 4.80 15.32 -3.75
CA ILE A 234 6.16 15.86 -3.79
C ILE A 234 6.23 17.21 -3.08
N GLY A 235 5.29 18.12 -3.34
CA GLY A 235 5.21 19.42 -2.68
C GLY A 235 5.04 19.31 -1.17
N TYR A 236 4.23 18.36 -0.70
CA TYR A 236 4.09 18.03 0.71
C TYR A 236 5.39 17.50 1.31
N LEU A 237 6.07 16.55 0.66
CA LEU A 237 7.36 16.05 1.14
C LEU A 237 8.40 17.18 1.20
N LEU A 238 8.47 18.02 0.17
CA LEU A 238 9.40 19.17 0.14
C LEU A 238 9.09 20.20 1.23
N SER A 239 7.82 20.46 1.55
CA SER A 239 7.46 21.37 2.63
C SER A 239 7.86 20.85 4.02
N ARG A 240 8.03 19.53 4.16
CA ARG A 240 8.52 18.87 5.38
C ARG A 240 10.04 18.70 5.41
N PHE A 241 10.74 19.01 4.32
CA PHE A 241 12.19 18.88 4.23
C PHE A 241 12.98 19.62 5.32
N PRO A 242 12.58 20.82 5.81
CA PRO A 242 13.28 21.46 6.92
C PRO A 242 13.31 20.59 8.20
N ALA A 243 12.26 19.82 8.48
CA ALA A 243 12.21 18.92 9.64
C ALA A 243 13.21 17.76 9.53
N LEU A 244 13.57 17.35 8.32
CA LEU A 244 14.64 16.36 8.09
C LEU A 244 16.00 16.86 8.58
N LEU A 245 16.26 18.17 8.41
CA LEU A 245 17.54 18.80 8.72
C LEU A 245 17.61 19.36 10.15
N ALA A 246 16.47 19.49 10.82
CA ALA A 246 16.39 20.09 12.16
C ALA A 246 17.10 19.24 13.23
N GLY A 247 17.32 17.95 12.99
CA GLY A 247 17.94 17.04 13.96
C GLY A 247 17.10 16.79 15.22
N ASP A 248 15.84 17.21 15.21
CA ASP A 248 14.92 17.03 16.33
C ASP A 248 14.37 15.60 16.34
N ALA A 249 14.77 14.82 17.35
CA ALA A 249 14.31 13.45 17.55
C ALA A 249 12.94 13.38 18.25
N GLY A 250 12.44 14.49 18.80
CA GLY A 250 11.22 14.50 19.60
C GLY A 250 11.28 13.51 20.76
N SER A 251 10.34 12.57 20.82
CA SER A 251 10.29 11.50 21.84
C SER A 251 10.98 10.19 21.43
N ARG A 252 11.72 10.18 20.32
CA ARG A 252 12.39 8.98 19.78
C ARG A 252 13.89 9.03 20.03
N ASP A 253 14.53 7.86 19.99
CA ASP A 253 15.98 7.71 20.11
C ASP A 253 16.73 7.90 18.78
N PHE A 254 16.07 8.45 17.76
CA PHE A 254 16.64 8.72 16.45
C PHE A 254 16.04 9.97 15.82
N THR A 255 16.86 10.69 15.05
CA THR A 255 16.43 11.85 14.26
C THR A 255 15.71 11.42 12.96
N PRO A 256 14.94 12.31 12.32
CA PRO A 256 14.35 12.04 11.01
C PRO A 256 15.39 11.68 9.92
N GLY A 257 16.60 12.24 10.01
CA GLY A 257 17.72 11.91 9.12
C GLY A 257 18.23 10.49 9.32
N GLU A 258 18.43 10.09 10.57
CA GLU A 258 18.83 8.73 10.94
C GLU A 258 17.75 7.72 10.55
N ARG A 259 16.47 8.06 10.74
CA ARG A 259 15.34 7.27 10.25
C ARG A 259 15.48 7.03 8.75
N LEU A 260 15.64 8.08 7.94
CA LEU A 260 15.72 7.96 6.49
C LEU A 260 16.90 7.10 6.03
N LEU A 261 18.08 7.30 6.63
CA LEU A 261 19.27 6.50 6.35
C LEU A 261 19.08 5.03 6.74
N THR A 262 18.49 4.78 7.90
CA THR A 262 18.22 3.43 8.39
C THR A 262 17.19 2.72 7.51
N GLN A 263 16.15 3.45 7.05
CA GLN A 263 15.13 2.92 6.14
C GLN A 263 15.74 2.41 4.82
N ALA A 264 16.79 3.06 4.29
CA ALA A 264 17.46 2.57 3.08
C ALA A 264 17.97 1.12 3.24
N ARG A 265 18.46 0.75 4.42
CA ARG A 265 18.83 -0.64 4.76
C ARG A 265 17.61 -1.53 5.03
N ILE A 266 16.64 -1.03 5.78
CA ILE A 266 15.41 -1.78 6.13
C ILE A 266 14.64 -2.19 4.87
N LEU A 267 14.58 -1.36 3.84
CA LEU A 267 13.92 -1.73 2.58
C LEU A 267 14.56 -2.97 1.93
N TRP A 268 15.88 -3.17 2.06
CA TRP A 268 16.52 -4.41 1.58
C TRP A 268 16.14 -5.61 2.45
N GLN A 269 15.97 -5.41 3.76
CA GLN A 269 15.44 -6.45 4.65
C GLN A 269 13.99 -6.81 4.28
N TYR A 270 13.17 -5.84 3.88
CA TYR A 270 11.83 -6.11 3.37
C TYR A 270 11.86 -6.94 2.09
N VAL A 271 12.78 -6.64 1.16
CA VAL A 271 12.99 -7.49 -0.03
C VAL A 271 13.40 -8.90 0.38
N GLN A 272 14.33 -9.05 1.33
CA GLN A 272 14.73 -10.34 1.85
C GLN A 272 13.55 -11.11 2.44
N HIS A 273 12.73 -10.48 3.29
CA HIS A 273 11.56 -11.10 3.91
C HIS A 273 10.46 -11.47 2.90
N LEU A 274 10.33 -10.73 1.80
CA LEU A 274 9.40 -11.08 0.72
C LEU A 274 9.88 -12.28 -0.11
N LEU A 275 11.18 -12.49 -0.23
CA LEU A 275 11.76 -13.57 -1.04
C LEU A 275 11.97 -14.86 -0.23
N LEU A 276 12.31 -14.71 1.06
CA LEU A 276 12.63 -15.80 1.96
C LEU A 276 11.65 -15.78 3.13
N PRO A 277 10.64 -16.68 3.15
CA PRO A 277 9.71 -16.79 4.27
C PRO A 277 10.47 -17.29 5.50
N TRP A 278 10.95 -16.34 6.29
CA TRP A 278 11.70 -16.61 7.50
C TRP A 278 10.72 -16.88 8.65
N PRO A 279 10.82 -18.01 9.37
CA PRO A 279 10.06 -18.22 10.60
C PRO A 279 10.52 -17.18 11.61
N TYR A 280 9.71 -16.15 11.79
CA TYR A 280 10.11 -14.95 12.53
C TYR A 280 10.32 -15.27 14.04
N PRO A 281 11.53 -15.09 14.60
CA PRO A 281 11.81 -15.46 15.99
C PRO A 281 11.76 -14.28 17.00
N GLY A 282 11.60 -13.04 16.55
CA GLY A 282 11.96 -11.84 17.34
C GLY A 282 10.85 -11.09 18.10
N GLY A 283 9.58 -11.50 18.00
CA GLY A 283 8.48 -10.69 18.55
C GLY A 283 8.31 -9.32 17.84
N ILE A 284 7.31 -8.54 18.22
CA ILE A 284 6.82 -7.41 17.40
C ILE A 284 7.81 -6.23 17.35
N PHE A 285 8.79 -6.21 18.25
CA PHE A 285 9.81 -5.20 18.36
C PHE A 285 11.05 -5.58 17.55
N HIS A 286 11.67 -4.56 16.95
CA HIS A 286 12.91 -4.66 16.18
C HIS A 286 13.99 -3.75 16.79
N ASP A 287 14.12 -3.83 18.11
CA ASP A 287 14.99 -2.96 18.90
C ASP A 287 16.48 -3.35 18.77
N ASP A 288 16.76 -4.47 18.09
CA ASP A 288 18.10 -4.95 17.74
C ASP A 288 18.70 -4.23 16.51
N LEU A 289 17.90 -3.42 15.81
CA LEU A 289 18.36 -2.69 14.63
C LEU A 289 19.25 -1.50 15.02
N GLN A 290 20.53 -1.61 14.70
CA GLN A 290 21.46 -0.49 14.78
C GLN A 290 21.04 0.66 13.83
N HIS A 291 20.80 1.85 14.41
CA HIS A 291 20.52 3.08 13.66
C HIS A 291 21.70 3.52 12.79
N SER A 292 21.38 4.07 11.62
CA SER A 292 22.36 4.68 10.71
C SER A 292 22.57 6.15 11.06
N THR A 293 23.64 6.45 11.80
CA THR A 293 24.03 7.81 12.20
C THR A 293 24.78 8.57 11.10
N GLY A 294 25.11 7.89 9.99
CA GLY A 294 25.66 8.48 8.78
C GLY A 294 25.79 7.46 7.66
N LEU A 295 26.20 7.91 6.46
CA LEU A 295 26.33 7.03 5.28
C LEU A 295 27.31 5.88 5.49
N PHE A 296 28.37 6.09 6.27
CA PHE A 296 29.39 5.07 6.54
C PHE A 296 29.31 4.49 7.96
N ARG A 297 28.26 4.82 8.70
CA ARG A 297 28.04 4.38 10.08
C ARG A 297 26.62 3.82 10.23
N PRO A 298 26.42 2.52 9.97
CA PRO A 298 27.41 1.54 9.47
C PRO A 298 27.68 1.68 7.96
N TRP A 299 28.79 1.11 7.47
CA TRP A 299 29.20 1.18 6.05
C TRP A 299 28.18 0.58 5.07
N THR A 300 27.35 -0.35 5.57
CA THR A 300 26.27 -0.96 4.79
C THR A 300 25.17 0.03 4.40
N THR A 301 25.09 1.20 5.04
CA THR A 301 24.14 2.27 4.68
C THR A 301 24.48 2.87 3.32
N ALA A 302 25.74 3.24 3.08
CA ALA A 302 26.18 3.73 1.76
C ALA A 302 25.94 2.69 0.67
N LEU A 303 26.23 1.41 0.94
CA LEU A 303 25.97 0.33 0.00
C LEU A 303 24.47 0.17 -0.29
N ALA A 304 23.62 0.24 0.74
CA ALA A 304 22.17 0.15 0.60
C ALA A 304 21.60 1.31 -0.24
N VAL A 305 22.05 2.54 0.01
CA VAL A 305 21.66 3.73 -0.76
C VAL A 305 22.14 3.61 -2.22
N ALA A 306 23.41 3.27 -2.44
CA ALA A 306 23.96 3.09 -3.78
C ALA A 306 23.22 1.98 -4.55
N GLY A 307 22.89 0.87 -3.88
CA GLY A 307 22.07 -0.20 -4.45
C GLY A 307 20.71 0.29 -4.90
N TRP A 308 20.00 1.07 -4.07
CA TRP A 308 18.68 1.60 -4.44
C TRP A 308 18.76 2.59 -5.61
N LEU A 309 19.76 3.47 -5.61
CA LEU A 309 19.99 4.38 -6.74
C LEU A 309 20.26 3.61 -8.03
N ALA A 310 21.12 2.60 -7.98
CA ALA A 310 21.45 1.77 -9.13
C ALA A 310 20.22 1.01 -9.65
N VAL A 311 19.50 0.29 -8.78
CA VAL A 311 18.33 -0.51 -9.19
C VAL A 311 17.19 0.39 -9.69
N THR A 312 16.99 1.58 -9.12
CA THR A 312 16.02 2.55 -9.61
C THR A 312 16.40 3.08 -11.00
N ALA A 313 17.67 3.46 -11.20
CA ALA A 313 18.16 3.93 -12.49
C ALA A 313 18.04 2.84 -13.57
N LEU A 314 18.39 1.60 -13.24
CA LEU A 314 18.24 0.44 -14.12
C LEU A 314 16.76 0.18 -14.44
N ALA A 315 15.88 0.16 -13.44
CA ALA A 315 14.44 0.00 -13.64
C ALA A 315 13.88 1.08 -14.57
N TRP A 316 14.27 2.35 -14.37
CA TRP A 316 13.84 3.43 -15.26
C TRP A 316 14.39 3.28 -16.67
N ARG A 317 15.69 2.99 -16.82
CA ARG A 317 16.38 2.86 -18.12
C ARG A 317 15.83 1.71 -18.96
N TYR A 318 15.47 0.61 -18.31
CA TYR A 318 15.02 -0.62 -18.96
C TYR A 318 13.50 -0.85 -18.85
N ARG A 319 12.73 0.15 -18.41
CA ARG A 319 11.26 0.04 -18.20
C ARG A 319 10.42 -0.47 -19.38
N ARG A 320 10.92 -0.36 -20.61
CA ARG A 320 10.25 -0.88 -21.81
C ARG A 320 10.75 -2.26 -22.24
N ALA A 321 12.01 -2.59 -21.94
CA ALA A 321 12.62 -3.88 -22.27
C ALA A 321 12.28 -4.94 -21.21
N TRP A 322 12.30 -4.55 -19.93
CA TRP A 322 11.98 -5.40 -18.78
C TRP A 322 10.85 -4.77 -17.96
N PRO A 323 9.65 -4.60 -18.55
CA PRO A 323 8.57 -3.83 -17.92
C PRO A 323 8.07 -4.41 -16.61
N ALA A 324 8.00 -5.74 -16.47
CA ALA A 324 7.55 -6.38 -15.24
C ALA A 324 8.53 -6.15 -14.08
N ALA A 325 9.83 -6.35 -14.29
CA ALA A 325 10.86 -6.12 -13.27
C ALA A 325 10.93 -4.63 -12.89
N SER A 326 10.84 -3.75 -13.88
CA SER A 326 10.87 -2.31 -13.65
C SER A 326 9.63 -1.83 -12.90
N ALA A 327 8.45 -2.37 -13.23
CA ALA A 327 7.23 -2.12 -12.48
C ALA A 327 7.37 -2.59 -11.04
N ALA A 328 7.88 -3.80 -10.78
CA ALA A 328 8.06 -4.32 -9.42
C ALA A 328 8.94 -3.41 -8.55
N VAL A 329 10.11 -2.99 -9.07
CA VAL A 329 11.04 -2.08 -8.36
C VAL A 329 10.38 -0.73 -8.09
N LEU A 330 9.86 -0.09 -9.13
CA LEU A 330 9.30 1.26 -9.01
C LEU A 330 8.02 1.25 -8.16
N PHE A 331 7.21 0.20 -8.24
CA PHE A 331 6.00 0.04 -7.43
C PHE A 331 6.37 -0.16 -5.96
N PHE A 332 7.35 -1.02 -5.67
CA PHE A 332 7.86 -1.22 -4.32
C PHE A 332 8.35 0.09 -3.72
N LEU A 333 9.24 0.82 -4.39
CA LEU A 333 9.77 2.09 -3.89
C LEU A 333 8.69 3.17 -3.76
N THR A 334 7.77 3.24 -4.73
CA THR A 334 6.64 4.19 -4.68
C THR A 334 5.76 3.95 -3.45
N GLY A 335 5.45 2.69 -3.14
CA GLY A 335 4.65 2.32 -1.96
C GLY A 335 5.28 2.73 -0.62
N HIS A 336 6.60 2.92 -0.59
CA HIS A 336 7.36 3.29 0.60
C HIS A 336 7.61 4.81 0.73
N LEU A 337 7.16 5.63 -0.23
CA LEU A 337 7.43 7.08 -0.26
C LEU A 337 6.86 7.86 0.92
N LEU A 338 5.78 7.38 1.54
CA LEU A 338 5.16 8.04 2.70
C LEU A 338 5.64 7.43 4.02
N GLU A 339 5.50 6.11 4.20
CA GLU A 339 5.73 5.44 5.49
C GLU A 339 7.21 5.20 5.83
N SER A 340 8.04 4.90 4.84
CA SER A 340 9.50 4.74 5.00
C SER A 340 10.27 6.01 4.65
N SER A 341 9.61 7.15 4.79
CA SER A 341 10.25 8.47 4.64
C SER A 341 10.72 9.02 5.98
N PHE A 342 11.18 10.27 5.95
CA PHE A 342 11.51 11.04 7.15
C PHE A 342 10.27 11.61 7.87
N ILE A 343 9.08 11.46 7.27
CA ILE A 343 7.83 11.87 7.91
C ILE A 343 7.37 10.75 8.83
N ASN A 344 7.04 11.11 10.07
CA ASN A 344 6.39 10.22 11.03
C ASN A 344 4.88 10.25 10.75
N LEU A 345 4.36 9.18 10.15
CA LEU A 345 2.93 8.97 9.81
C LEU A 345 2.38 7.71 10.46
#